data_AF-A0AAW6XX60-F1
#
_entry.id   AF-A0AAW6XX60-F1
#
_cell.length_a   1.000
_cell.length_b   1.000
_cell.length_c   1.000
_cell.angle_alpha   90.00
_cell.angle_beta   90.00
_cell.angle_gamma   90.00
#
_symmetry.space_group_name_H-M   'P 1'
#
loop_
_entity.id
_entity.type
_entity.pdbx_description
1 polymer ?
#
loop_
_entity_poly.entity_id
_entity_poly.type
_entity_poly.pdbx_seq_one_letter_code
_entity_poly.pdbx_strand_id
1 'polypeptide(L)'
;IGLYYGQTYFGPEAKADVEQMIRKILATYKARLQTNDWLTSSTQKQALKKLDAITLKIGYPDKLSDLYDQIQVSSEKSLYENIIAANQT
;
A
#
# COMPACT_ATOMS: atom_id res chain seq x y z
N ILE A 1 -2.25 14.47 5.28
CA ILE A 1 -3.61 14.20 5.82
C ILE A 1 -3.84 12.70 6.06
N GLY A 2 -3.81 11.84 5.03
CA GLY A 2 -4.13 10.41 5.18
C GLY A 2 -3.28 9.65 6.23
N LEU A 3 -1.97 9.92 6.30
CA LEU A 3 -1.10 9.32 7.33
C LEU A 3 -1.58 9.65 8.76
N TYR A 4 -1.81 10.94 9.04
CA TYR A 4 -2.30 11.39 10.34
C TYR A 4 -3.63 10.74 10.71
N TYR A 5 -4.59 10.73 9.78
CA TYR A 5 -5.89 10.11 10.01
C TYR A 5 -5.76 8.62 10.31
N GLY A 6 -4.97 7.89 9.52
CA GLY A 6 -4.73 6.47 9.73
C GLY A 6 -4.08 6.17 11.09
N GLN A 7 -3.07 6.94 11.48
CA GLN A 7 -2.44 6.78 12.80
C GLN A 7 -3.39 7.09 13.96
N THR A 8 -4.27 8.09 13.80
CA THR A 8 -5.17 8.56 14.86
C THR A 8 -6.38 7.66 15.04
N TYR A 9 -6.99 7.20 13.95
CA TYR A 9 -8.31 6.56 13.98
C TYR A 9 -8.31 5.09 13.56
N PHE A 10 -7.35 4.64 12.76
CA PHE A 10 -7.21 3.22 12.43
C PHE A 10 -6.25 2.53 13.40
N GLY A 11 -5.11 3.15 13.66
CA GLY A 11 -4.15 2.69 14.65
C GLY A 11 -3.32 1.46 14.23
N PRO A 12 -2.20 1.21 14.94
CA PRO A 12 -1.26 0.14 14.60
C PRO A 12 -1.80 -1.26 14.90
N GLU A 13 -2.67 -1.41 15.91
CA GLU A 13 -3.23 -2.71 16.31
C GLU A 13 -4.13 -3.28 15.22
N ALA A 14 -5.11 -2.50 14.74
CA ALA A 14 -5.97 -2.92 13.64
C ALA A 14 -5.18 -3.16 12.35
N LYS A 15 -4.12 -2.38 12.10
CA LYS A 15 -3.20 -2.61 10.97
C LYS A 15 -2.55 -3.99 11.06
N ALA A 16 -2.03 -4.37 12.23
CA ALA A 16 -1.39 -5.66 12.45
C ALA A 16 -2.37 -6.84 12.36
N ASP A 17 -3.58 -6.70 12.91
CA ASP A 17 -4.62 -7.73 12.82
C ASP A 17 -5.04 -8.00 11.37
N VAL A 18 -5.31 -6.93 10.60
CA VAL A 18 -5.64 -7.03 9.17
C VAL A 18 -4.47 -7.60 8.38
N GLU A 19 -3.23 -7.25 8.70
CA GLU A 19 -2.05 -7.84 8.05
C GLU A 19 -1.99 -9.36 8.28
N GLN A 20 -2.22 -9.81 9.51
CA GLN A 20 -2.25 -11.23 9.83
C GLN A 20 -3.38 -11.95 9.08
N MET A 21 -4.56 -11.33 8.99
CA MET A 21 -5.68 -11.87 8.22
C MET A 21 -5.33 -12.03 6.74
N ILE A 22 -4.73 -11.01 6.12
CA ILE A 22 -4.32 -11.07 4.70
C ILE A 22 -3.28 -12.17 4.48
N ARG A 23 -2.31 -12.33 5.39
CA ARG A 23 -1.32 -13.41 5.31
C ARG A 23 -1.97 -14.79 5.32
N LYS A 24 -3.00 -15.01 6.14
CA LYS A 24 -3.79 -16.27 6.15
C LYS A 24 -4.52 -16.50 4.82
N ILE A 25 -5.10 -15.44 4.24
CA ILE A 25 -5.76 -15.49 2.93
C ILE A 25 -4.76 -15.86 1.83
N LEU A 26 -3.59 -15.21 1.79
CA LEU A 26 -2.55 -15.49 0.80
C LEU A 26 -2.03 -16.93 0.93
N ALA A 27 -1.81 -17.43 2.15
CA ALA A 27 -1.40 -18.81 2.38
C ALA A 27 -2.45 -19.82 1.86
N THR A 28 -3.73 -19.56 2.15
CA THR A 28 -4.84 -20.39 1.65
C THR A 28 -4.90 -20.38 0.13
N TYR A 29 -4.71 -19.21 -0.48
CA TYR A 29 -4.71 -19.07 -1.94
C TYR A 29 -3.52 -19.79 -2.58
N LYS A 30 -2.34 -19.74 -1.94
CA LYS A 30 -1.14 -20.49 -2.37
C LYS A 30 -1.41 -21.99 -2.39
N ALA A 31 -2.00 -22.53 -1.32
CA ALA A 31 -2.36 -23.95 -1.25
C ALA A 31 -3.33 -24.34 -2.37
N ARG A 32 -4.36 -23.52 -2.62
CA ARG A 32 -5.31 -23.75 -3.72
C ARG A 32 -4.66 -23.71 -5.10
N LEU A 33 -3.72 -22.79 -5.33
CA LEU A 33 -2.97 -22.75 -6.58
C LEU A 33 -2.12 -24.00 -6.77
N GLN A 34 -1.54 -24.55 -5.70
CA GLN A 34 -0.69 -25.75 -5.75
C GLN A 34 -1.48 -27.02 -6.05
N THR A 35 -2.73 -27.13 -5.60
CA THR A 35 -3.60 -28.29 -5.85
C THR A 35 -4.53 -28.10 -7.05
N ASN A 36 -4.34 -27.04 -7.82
CA ASN A 36 -5.16 -26.72 -8.98
C ASN A 36 -4.89 -27.71 -10.13
N ASP A 37 -5.96 -28.25 -10.72
CA ASP A 37 -5.91 -29.28 -11.76
C ASP A 37 -6.15 -28.75 -13.19
N TRP A 38 -6.66 -27.52 -13.33
CA TRP A 38 -6.97 -26.93 -14.63
C TRP A 38 -5.86 -26.04 -15.19
N LEU A 39 -4.95 -25.56 -14.32
CA LEU A 39 -3.78 -24.80 -14.74
C LEU A 39 -2.66 -25.71 -15.24
N THR A 40 -2.05 -25.33 -16.36
CA THR A 40 -0.78 -25.92 -16.77
C THR A 40 0.31 -25.61 -15.75
N SER A 41 1.31 -26.49 -15.65
CA SER A 41 2.42 -26.31 -14.69
C SER A 41 3.19 -25.01 -14.91
N SER A 42 3.32 -24.53 -16.16
CA SER A 42 3.95 -23.24 -16.46
C SER A 42 3.13 -22.07 -15.93
N THR A 43 1.81 -22.09 -16.10
CA THR A 43 0.90 -21.05 -15.61
C THR A 43 0.82 -21.05 -14.09
N GLN A 44 0.76 -22.22 -13.45
CA GLN A 44 0.79 -22.36 -11.99
C GLN A 44 2.04 -21.72 -11.39
N LYS A 45 3.22 -21.96 -11.97
CA LYS A 45 4.48 -21.33 -11.54
C LYS A 45 4.44 -19.81 -11.62
N GLN A 46 3.90 -19.24 -12.71
CA GLN A 46 3.77 -17.78 -12.84
C GLN A 46 2.75 -17.21 -11.85
N ALA A 47 1.65 -17.93 -11.60
CA ALA A 47 0.66 -17.53 -10.61
C ALA A 47 1.25 -17.48 -9.19
N LEU A 48 2.03 -18.50 -8.81
CA LEU A 48 2.76 -18.53 -7.53
C LEU A 48 3.78 -17.39 -7.44
N LYS A 49 4.56 -17.15 -8.51
CA LYS A 49 5.50 -16.02 -8.56
C LYS A 49 4.80 -14.67 -8.36
N LYS A 50 3.63 -14.47 -8.99
CA LYS A 50 2.83 -13.25 -8.81
C LYS A 50 2.30 -13.13 -7.39
N LEU A 51 1.83 -14.23 -6.81
CA LEU A 51 1.34 -14.27 -5.43
C LEU A 51 2.44 -13.90 -4.43
N ASP A 52 3.64 -14.46 -4.61
CA ASP A 52 4.80 -14.20 -3.75
C ASP A 52 5.34 -12.76 -3.90
N ALA A 53 5.03 -12.08 -5.00
CA ALA A 53 5.41 -10.69 -5.26
C ALA A 53 4.38 -9.65 -4.74
N ILE A 54 3.29 -10.06 -4.09
CA ILE A 54 2.29 -9.13 -3.56
C ILE A 54 2.87 -8.38 -2.35
N THR A 55 2.87 -7.05 -2.44
CA THR A 55 3.18 -6.16 -1.31
C THR A 55 1.90 -5.66 -0.66
N LEU A 56 1.82 -5.75 0.67
CA LEU A 56 0.67 -5.29 1.43
C LEU A 56 0.73 -3.78 1.67
N LYS A 57 -0.36 -3.07 1.34
CA LYS A 57 -0.56 -1.65 1.66
C LYS A 57 -1.84 -1.52 2.49
N ILE A 58 -1.70 -1.30 3.80
CA ILE A 58 -2.81 -1.42 4.75
C ILE A 58 -2.98 -0.11 5.52
N GLY A 59 -4.16 0.52 5.37
CA GLY A 59 -4.58 1.70 6.13
C GLY A 59 -3.82 2.98 5.78
N TYR A 60 -2.55 3.05 6.17
CA TYR A 60 -1.66 4.20 5.98
C TYR A 60 -0.21 3.75 5.71
N PRO A 61 0.57 4.56 4.95
CA PRO A 61 1.94 4.21 4.65
C PRO A 61 2.82 4.31 5.90
N ASP A 62 3.84 3.46 6.01
CA ASP A 62 4.80 3.55 7.12
C ASP A 62 5.76 4.74 6.95
N LYS A 63 6.05 5.10 5.69
CA LYS A 63 6.82 6.29 5.30
C LYS A 63 6.06 7.09 4.26
N LEU A 64 6.00 8.41 4.41
CA LEU A 64 5.52 9.30 3.34
C LEU A 64 6.49 9.26 2.14
N SER A 65 5.95 9.59 0.97
CA SER A 65 6.76 9.78 -0.24
C SER A 65 7.70 10.97 -0.04
N ASP A 66 8.95 10.83 -0.50
CA ASP A 66 9.94 11.91 -0.50
C ASP A 66 9.49 13.10 -1.38
N LEU A 67 8.47 12.91 -2.23
CA LEU A 67 7.78 13.98 -2.96
C LEU A 67 7.26 15.08 -2.03
N TYR A 68 6.76 14.73 -0.84
CA TYR A 68 6.18 15.71 0.07
C TYR A 68 7.22 16.66 0.69
N ASP A 69 8.49 16.26 0.74
CA ASP A 69 9.58 17.10 1.24
C ASP A 69 9.88 18.27 0.28
N GLN A 70 9.50 18.13 -1.00
CA GLN A 70 9.69 19.14 -2.04
C GLN A 70 8.57 20.18 -2.03
N ILE A 71 7.41 19.87 -1.46
CA ILE A 71 6.24 20.75 -1.42
C ILE A 71 6.39 21.75 -0.27
N GLN A 72 6.53 23.03 -0.60
CA GLN A 72 6.66 24.12 0.36
C GLN A 72 5.42 25.02 0.33
N VAL A 73 4.77 25.18 1.49
CA VAL A 73 3.58 26.02 1.67
C VAL A 73 3.88 27.12 2.66
N SER A 74 3.55 28.37 2.33
CA SER A 74 3.77 29.54 3.21
C SER A 74 2.48 30.30 3.50
N SER A 75 2.31 30.77 4.74
CA SER A 75 1.22 31.66 5.15
C SER A 75 1.29 33.04 4.51
N GLU A 76 2.47 33.45 4.06
CA GLU A 76 2.72 34.77 3.46
C GLU A 76 2.35 34.81 1.96
N LYS A 77 2.11 33.65 1.35
CA LYS A 77 1.73 33.53 -0.06
C LYS A 77 0.23 33.36 -0.21
N SER A 78 -0.33 33.91 -1.27
CA SER A 78 -1.71 33.63 -1.68
C SER A 78 -1.90 32.15 -2.02
N LEU A 79 -3.14 31.69 -2.00
CA LEU A 79 -3.51 30.34 -2.43
C LEU A 79 -2.98 30.03 -3.85
N TYR A 80 -3.09 31.00 -4.76
CA TYR A 80 -2.63 30.86 -6.14
C TYR A 80 -1.12 30.57 -6.22
N GLU A 81 -0.31 31.36 -5.51
CA GLU A 81 1.15 31.21 -5.52
C GLU A 81 1.60 29.88 -4.90
N ASN A 82 0.96 29.44 -3.82
CA ASN A 82 1.25 28.14 -3.19
C ASN A 82 0.90 26.98 -4.13
N ILE A 83 -0.22 27.04 -4.85
CA ILE A 83 -0.63 26.01 -5.82
C ILE A 83 0.36 25.95 -6.99
N ILE A 84 0.75 27.09 -7.55
CA ILE A 84 1.73 27.13 -8.64
C ILE A 84 3.06 26.53 -8.20
N ALA A 85 3.56 26.89 -7.02
CA ALA A 85 4.80 26.33 -6.48
C ALA A 85 4.71 24.81 -6.26
N ALA A 86 3.58 24.32 -5.72
CA ALA A 86 3.36 22.88 -5.49
C ALA A 86 3.21 22.07 -6.79
N ASN A 87 2.83 22.70 -7.91
CA ASN A 87 2.70 22.05 -9.21
C ASN A 87 4.00 22.06 -10.05
N GLN A 88 5.04 22.75 -9.58
CA GLN A 88 6.34 22.85 -10.27
C GLN A 88 7.38 21.82 -9.78
N THR A 89 7.04 21.06 -8.74
CA THR A 89 7.79 19.90 -8.22
C THR A 89 7.30 18.61 -8.85
#